data_AF-A0A966Y2P6-F1
#
_entry.id   AF-A0A966Y2P6-F1
#
_cell.length_a   1.000
_cell.length_b   1.000
_cell.length_c   1.000
_cell.angle_alpha   90.00
_cell.angle_beta   90.00
_cell.angle_gamma   90.00
#
_symmetry.space_group_name_H-M   'P 1'
#
loop_
_entity.id
_entity.type
_entity.pdbx_description
1 polymer ?
#
loop_
_entity_poly.entity_id
_entity_poly.type
_entity_poly.pdbx_seq_one_letter_code
_entity_poly.pdbx_strand_id
1 'polypeptide(L)'
;MANRVNRAIELLEADQAIYYDGPHTGHVLTYEQGRKDARTWADYVNVGMEHGAFDMTGLEAYMRGLVDGGPTNSGHRTPTVIVEAPVNGIDGPTVAFNAWQFRQILARGVHGILLCQAESAEAVREFVRACRFPHHKAGTDKIGLGTRGRGSEPTAAP
;
A
#
# COMPACT_ATOMS: atom_id res chain seq x y z
N MET A 1 22.10 -6.72 -0.07
CA MET A 1 20.86 -7.01 0.66
C MET A 1 19.96 -5.80 0.51
N ALA A 2 18.63 -5.97 0.48
CA ALA A 2 17.71 -4.84 0.40
C ALA A 2 17.86 -3.94 1.63
N ASN A 3 17.93 -2.62 1.41
CA ASN A 3 18.07 -1.61 2.45
C ASN A 3 16.71 -1.15 3.00
N ARG A 4 15.64 -1.30 2.20
CA ARG A 4 14.24 -1.10 2.61
C ARG A 4 13.43 -2.36 2.36
N VAL A 5 12.29 -2.49 3.05
CA VAL A 5 11.28 -3.50 2.71
C VAL A 5 10.57 -3.11 1.40
N ASN A 6 10.30 -1.82 1.22
CA ASN A 6 9.67 -1.26 0.03
C ASN A 6 10.75 -0.87 -0.99
N ARG A 7 10.85 -1.65 -2.08
CA ARG A 7 11.80 -1.40 -3.19
C ARG A 7 11.58 -0.05 -3.84
N ALA A 8 10.33 0.38 -4.01
CA ALA A 8 10.05 1.66 -4.65
C ALA A 8 10.62 2.83 -3.85
N ILE A 9 10.54 2.79 -2.51
CA ILE A 9 11.18 3.80 -1.65
C ILE A 9 12.70 3.73 -1.78
N GLU A 10 13.30 2.54 -1.81
CA GLU A 10 14.76 2.40 -1.96
C GLU A 10 15.27 3.03 -3.25
N LEU A 11 14.58 2.80 -4.36
CA LEU A 11 14.96 3.35 -5.67
C LEU A 11 14.74 4.86 -5.74
N LEU A 12 13.62 5.36 -5.21
CA LEU A 12 13.36 6.80 -5.14
C LEU A 12 14.38 7.53 -4.25
N GLU A 13 14.80 6.92 -3.13
CA GLU A 13 15.87 7.47 -2.27
C GLU A 13 17.23 7.51 -3.00
N ALA A 14 17.42 6.67 -4.01
CA ALA A 14 18.60 6.66 -4.88
C ALA A 14 18.44 7.53 -6.14
N ASP A 15 17.41 8.39 -6.19
CA ASP A 15 17.09 9.27 -7.33
C ASP A 15 16.89 8.51 -8.65
N GLN A 16 16.31 7.31 -8.57
CA GLN A 16 15.97 6.49 -9.75
C GLN A 16 14.50 6.57 -10.09
N ALA A 17 14.20 6.54 -11.40
CA ALA A 17 12.85 6.30 -11.88
C ALA A 17 12.38 4.90 -11.47
N ILE A 18 11.09 4.77 -11.18
CA ILE A 18 10.45 3.49 -10.86
C ILE A 18 9.37 3.19 -11.90
N TYR A 19 9.20 1.91 -12.22
CA TYR A 19 8.21 1.42 -13.17
C TYR A 19 7.24 0.46 -12.49
N TYR A 20 5.99 0.45 -12.93
CA TYR A 20 4.98 -0.42 -12.37
C TYR A 20 4.26 -1.25 -13.42
N ASP A 21 3.69 -2.34 -12.94
CA ASP A 21 2.70 -3.14 -13.65
C ASP A 21 1.46 -3.28 -12.76
N GLY A 22 0.32 -3.65 -13.35
CA GLY A 22 -0.95 -3.81 -12.64
C GLY A 22 -2.01 -2.79 -13.08
N PRO A 23 -3.27 -3.23 -13.25
CA PRO A 23 -4.34 -2.40 -13.76
C PRO A 23 -4.99 -1.52 -12.66
N HIS A 24 -5.64 -0.44 -13.10
CA HIS A 24 -6.49 0.44 -12.27
C HIS A 24 -7.85 -0.20 -11.89
N THR A 25 -8.17 -1.37 -12.44
CA THR A 25 -9.33 -2.18 -12.06
C THR A 25 -9.10 -3.64 -12.42
N GLY A 26 -9.68 -4.57 -11.66
CA GLY A 26 -9.69 -5.99 -12.01
C GLY A 26 -8.35 -6.71 -11.89
N HIS A 27 -7.45 -6.28 -11.00
CA HIS A 27 -6.24 -7.06 -10.69
C HIS A 27 -6.64 -8.45 -10.19
N VAL A 28 -5.96 -9.50 -10.65
CA VAL A 28 -6.29 -10.88 -10.28
C VAL A 28 -5.71 -11.19 -8.89
N LEU A 29 -6.52 -11.00 -7.86
CA LEU A 29 -6.12 -11.16 -6.47
C LEU A 29 -6.24 -12.61 -5.97
N THR A 30 -5.41 -13.49 -6.53
CA THR A 30 -5.34 -14.91 -6.12
C THR A 30 -3.94 -15.29 -5.65
N TYR A 31 -3.84 -16.33 -4.84
CA TYR A 31 -2.56 -16.88 -4.40
C TYR A 31 -1.64 -17.28 -5.57
N GLU A 32 -2.18 -17.97 -6.57
CA GLU A 32 -1.42 -18.39 -7.74
C GLU A 32 -0.94 -17.21 -8.58
N GLN A 33 -1.74 -16.15 -8.69
CA GLN A 33 -1.27 -14.92 -9.35
C GLN A 33 -0.16 -14.26 -8.53
N GLY A 34 -0.29 -14.17 -7.20
CA GLY A 34 0.75 -13.65 -6.34
C GLY A 34 2.08 -14.39 -6.52
N ARG A 35 2.06 -15.72 -6.61
CA ARG A 35 3.29 -16.51 -6.85
C ARG A 35 3.95 -16.18 -8.19
N LYS A 36 3.16 -15.94 -9.24
CA LYS A 36 3.67 -15.54 -10.56
C LYS A 36 4.27 -14.13 -10.50
N ASP A 37 3.54 -13.19 -9.91
CA ASP A 37 3.91 -11.78 -9.83
C ASP A 37 5.10 -11.53 -8.88
N ALA A 38 5.42 -12.47 -7.99
CA ALA A 38 6.60 -12.38 -7.12
C ALA A 38 7.93 -12.22 -7.89
N ARG A 39 7.93 -12.62 -9.17
CA ARG A 39 9.07 -12.50 -10.10
C ARG A 39 8.88 -11.42 -11.16
N THR A 40 7.96 -10.48 -10.92
CA THR A 40 7.73 -9.34 -11.81
C THR A 40 9.02 -8.55 -12.07
N TRP A 41 9.09 -7.95 -13.26
CA TRP A 41 10.15 -7.02 -13.65
C TRP A 41 9.94 -5.64 -13.01
N ALA A 42 8.71 -5.31 -12.64
CA ALA A 42 8.31 -4.01 -12.14
C ALA A 42 8.87 -3.72 -10.73
N ASP A 43 9.06 -2.43 -10.43
CA ASP A 43 9.52 -1.97 -9.12
C ASP A 43 8.40 -1.96 -8.07
N TYR A 44 7.15 -1.80 -8.53
CA TYR A 44 5.95 -2.07 -7.75
C TYR A 44 4.81 -2.62 -8.59
N VAL A 45 3.87 -3.28 -7.94
CA VAL A 45 2.59 -3.72 -8.48
C VAL A 45 1.51 -2.76 -8.00
N ASN A 46 0.73 -2.24 -8.95
CA ASN A 46 -0.48 -1.46 -8.67
C ASN A 46 -1.70 -2.37 -8.55
N VAL A 47 -2.52 -2.14 -7.54
CA VAL A 47 -3.81 -2.80 -7.37
C VAL A 47 -4.90 -1.74 -7.33
N GLY A 48 -5.62 -1.61 -8.44
CA GLY A 48 -6.71 -0.65 -8.55
C GLY A 48 -7.98 -1.09 -7.83
N MET A 49 -8.25 -0.50 -6.66
CA MET A 49 -9.51 -0.68 -5.93
C MET A 49 -10.41 0.56 -5.95
N GLU A 50 -9.97 1.70 -6.50
CA GLU A 50 -10.82 2.89 -6.69
C GLU A 50 -12.05 2.56 -7.55
N HIS A 51 -11.79 1.90 -8.68
CA HIS A 51 -12.81 1.44 -9.64
C HIS A 51 -12.94 -0.08 -9.69
N GLY A 52 -12.30 -0.78 -8.75
CA GLY A 52 -12.30 -2.24 -8.63
C GLY A 52 -13.11 -2.72 -7.43
N ALA A 53 -13.18 -4.04 -7.26
CA ALA A 53 -13.75 -4.62 -6.05
C ALA A 53 -12.85 -4.36 -4.84
N PHE A 54 -13.42 -3.91 -3.73
CA PHE A 54 -12.72 -3.80 -2.45
C PHE A 54 -12.58 -5.19 -1.78
N ASP A 55 -11.79 -6.07 -2.39
CA ASP A 55 -11.67 -7.48 -2.02
C ASP A 55 -10.45 -7.72 -1.11
N MET A 56 -10.66 -7.66 0.20
CA MET A 56 -9.61 -7.91 1.20
C MET A 56 -9.24 -9.40 1.31
N THR A 57 -10.16 -10.31 1.00
CA THR A 57 -9.90 -11.76 1.00
C THR A 57 -8.96 -12.14 -0.14
N GLY A 58 -9.26 -11.64 -1.34
CA GLY A 58 -8.39 -11.78 -2.51
C GLY A 58 -7.03 -11.13 -2.26
N LEU A 59 -7.00 -9.90 -1.74
CA LEU A 59 -5.75 -9.20 -1.46
C LEU A 59 -4.87 -9.97 -0.47
N GLU A 60 -5.45 -10.55 0.58
CA GLU A 60 -4.72 -11.43 1.51
C GLU A 60 -4.12 -12.65 0.82
N ALA A 61 -4.92 -13.35 0.01
CA ALA A 61 -4.47 -14.53 -0.73
C ALA A 61 -3.33 -14.17 -1.70
N TYR A 62 -3.46 -13.04 -2.40
CA TYR A 62 -2.46 -12.51 -3.32
C TYR A 62 -1.15 -12.18 -2.60
N MET A 63 -1.21 -11.44 -1.49
CA MET A 63 -0.03 -11.09 -0.70
C MET A 63 0.68 -12.33 -0.15
N ARG A 64 -0.05 -13.35 0.29
CA ARG A 64 0.53 -14.65 0.69
C ARG A 64 1.25 -15.33 -0.48
N GLY A 65 0.66 -15.28 -1.68
CA GLY A 65 1.29 -15.80 -2.90
C GLY A 65 2.60 -15.08 -3.23
N LEU A 66 2.65 -13.76 -3.09
CA LEU A 66 3.87 -12.98 -3.30
C LEU A 66 4.98 -13.40 -2.33
N VAL A 67 4.64 -13.57 -1.05
CA VAL A 67 5.59 -14.01 -0.02
C VAL A 67 6.19 -15.38 -0.36
N ASP A 68 5.34 -16.35 -0.72
CA ASP A 68 5.78 -17.72 -1.02
C ASP A 68 6.50 -17.84 -2.38
N GLY A 69 6.26 -16.91 -3.32
CA GLY A 69 6.94 -16.86 -4.62
C GLY A 69 8.30 -16.13 -4.60
N GLY A 70 8.53 -15.34 -3.55
CA GLY A 70 9.76 -14.56 -3.36
C GLY A 70 11.00 -15.42 -3.03
N PRO A 71 12.15 -14.78 -2.73
CA PRO A 71 12.40 -13.34 -2.87
C PRO A 71 12.41 -12.90 -4.34
N THR A 72 12.19 -11.62 -4.59
CA THR A 72 12.33 -10.99 -5.90
C THR A 72 13.77 -11.06 -6.43
N ASN A 73 13.99 -10.70 -7.70
CA ASN A 73 15.33 -10.64 -8.30
C ASN A 73 16.25 -9.60 -7.62
N SER A 74 15.68 -8.59 -6.94
CA SER A 74 16.43 -7.63 -6.12
C SER A 74 16.70 -8.10 -4.68
N GLY A 75 16.27 -9.30 -4.30
CA GLY A 75 16.41 -9.78 -2.93
C GLY A 75 15.40 -9.22 -1.93
N HIS A 76 14.45 -8.37 -2.35
CA HIS A 76 13.28 -8.02 -1.55
C HIS A 76 12.38 -9.24 -1.40
N ARG A 77 11.71 -9.36 -0.25
CA ARG A 77 10.86 -10.51 0.04
C ARG A 77 9.69 -10.66 -0.93
N THR A 78 9.03 -9.56 -1.23
CA THR A 78 7.95 -9.43 -2.21
C THR A 78 8.24 -8.20 -3.08
N PRO A 79 7.64 -8.08 -4.28
CA PRO A 79 7.60 -6.79 -4.94
C PRO A 79 6.80 -5.80 -4.08
N THR A 80 7.08 -4.51 -4.22
CA THR A 80 6.28 -3.46 -3.59
C THR A 80 4.86 -3.56 -4.12
N VAL A 81 3.85 -3.41 -3.24
CA VAL A 81 2.44 -3.40 -3.64
C VAL A 81 1.82 -2.10 -3.16
N ILE A 82 1.20 -1.36 -4.08
CA ILE A 82 0.49 -0.11 -3.82
C ILE A 82 -0.96 -0.29 -4.24
N VAL A 83 -1.90 0.08 -3.36
CA VAL A 83 -3.33 -0.05 -3.62
C VAL A 83 -3.95 1.33 -3.83
N GLU A 84 -4.69 1.51 -4.92
CA GLU A 84 -5.54 2.68 -5.14
C GLU A 84 -6.79 2.53 -4.28
N ALA A 85 -6.91 3.35 -3.23
CA ALA A 85 -8.02 3.21 -2.29
C ALA A 85 -9.32 3.79 -2.87
N PRO A 86 -10.50 3.16 -2.63
CA PRO A 86 -11.81 3.69 -3.03
C PRO A 86 -12.29 4.81 -2.11
N VAL A 87 -11.54 5.92 -2.10
CA VAL A 87 -11.82 7.11 -1.30
C VAL A 87 -11.72 8.35 -2.18
N ASN A 88 -12.61 9.32 -1.95
CA ASN A 88 -12.49 10.64 -2.55
C ASN A 88 -11.52 11.49 -1.71
N GLY A 89 -10.42 11.96 -2.31
CA GLY A 89 -9.43 12.83 -1.68
C GLY A 89 -9.81 14.32 -1.63
N ILE A 90 -11.10 14.64 -1.57
CA ILE A 90 -11.62 16.01 -1.75
C ILE A 90 -11.34 16.92 -0.53
N ASP A 91 -11.59 16.43 0.68
CA ASP A 91 -11.42 17.18 1.93
C ASP A 91 -11.00 16.30 3.11
N GLY A 92 -10.55 16.94 4.20
CA GLY A 92 -10.11 16.27 5.42
C GLY A 92 -11.19 15.39 6.05
N PRO A 93 -12.42 15.89 6.30
CA PRO A 93 -13.50 15.12 6.90
C PRO A 93 -13.87 13.85 6.11
N THR A 94 -13.91 13.93 4.78
CA THR A 94 -14.23 12.78 3.90
C THR A 94 -13.16 11.69 4.04
N VAL A 95 -11.88 12.08 4.00
CA VAL A 95 -10.76 11.14 4.16
C VAL A 95 -10.73 10.55 5.58
N ALA A 96 -10.93 11.37 6.60
CA ALA A 96 -10.95 10.92 7.99
C ALA A 96 -12.10 9.93 8.26
N PHE A 97 -13.30 10.20 7.73
CA PHE A 97 -14.45 9.30 7.85
C PHE A 97 -14.19 7.93 7.20
N ASN A 98 -13.49 7.93 6.06
CA ASN A 98 -13.18 6.72 5.30
C ASN A 98 -11.84 6.06 5.66
N ALA A 99 -11.14 6.54 6.70
CA ALA A 99 -9.85 6.02 7.14
C ALA A 99 -9.86 4.51 7.48
N TRP A 100 -11.03 3.91 7.69
CA TRP A 100 -11.19 2.46 7.85
C TRP A 100 -10.71 1.67 6.63
N GLN A 101 -10.82 2.21 5.41
CA GLN A 101 -10.37 1.56 4.18
C GLN A 101 -8.85 1.39 4.18
N PHE A 102 -8.11 2.45 4.53
CA PHE A 102 -6.64 2.41 4.62
C PHE A 102 -6.16 1.40 5.66
N ARG A 103 -6.86 1.35 6.81
CA ARG A 103 -6.55 0.37 7.86
C ARG A 103 -6.71 -1.05 7.36
N GLN A 104 -7.80 -1.37 6.65
CA GLN A 104 -8.04 -2.70 6.08
C GLN A 104 -6.99 -3.07 5.02
N ILE A 105 -6.69 -2.16 4.10
CA ILE A 105 -5.68 -2.35 3.05
C ILE A 105 -4.30 -2.62 3.67
N LEU A 106 -3.81 -1.72 4.54
CA LEU A 106 -2.50 -1.87 5.15
C LEU A 106 -2.42 -3.09 6.10
N ALA A 107 -3.56 -3.54 6.62
CA ALA A 107 -3.65 -4.77 7.41
C ALA A 107 -3.48 -6.04 6.59
N ARG A 108 -3.44 -5.98 5.24
CA ARG A 108 -3.07 -7.12 4.37
C ARG A 108 -1.59 -7.17 4.04
N GLY A 109 -0.79 -6.22 4.53
CA GLY A 109 0.67 -6.22 4.34
C GLY A 109 1.15 -5.51 3.07
N VAL A 110 0.30 -4.73 2.42
CA VAL A 110 0.74 -3.89 1.28
C VAL A 110 1.70 -2.80 1.75
N HIS A 111 2.47 -2.25 0.82
CA HIS A 111 3.58 -1.34 1.10
C HIS A 111 3.20 0.13 0.99
N GLY A 112 2.10 0.43 0.30
CA GLY A 112 1.62 1.78 0.09
C GLY A 112 0.14 1.83 -0.27
N ILE A 113 -0.42 3.03 -0.15
CA ILE A 113 -1.75 3.38 -0.65
C ILE A 113 -1.57 4.57 -1.59
N LEU A 114 -2.30 4.56 -2.70
CA LEU A 114 -2.45 5.70 -3.59
C LEU A 114 -3.79 6.38 -3.27
N LEU A 115 -3.73 7.66 -2.90
CA LEU A 115 -4.90 8.51 -2.67
C LEU A 115 -5.32 9.13 -4.00
N CYS A 116 -6.48 8.74 -4.50
CA CYS A 116 -7.05 9.30 -5.72
C CYS A 116 -7.71 10.65 -5.43
N GLN A 117 -7.73 11.53 -6.44
CA GLN A 117 -8.36 12.86 -6.37
C GLN A 117 -7.93 13.67 -5.14
N ALA A 118 -6.63 13.76 -4.86
CA ALA A 118 -6.11 14.57 -3.76
C ALA A 118 -6.25 16.08 -4.07
N GLU A 119 -7.39 16.67 -3.71
CA GLU A 119 -7.76 18.05 -4.09
C GLU A 119 -7.42 19.09 -3.02
N SER A 120 -7.17 18.68 -1.78
CA SER A 120 -6.82 19.60 -0.70
C SER A 120 -5.66 19.11 0.18
N ALA A 121 -4.90 20.06 0.72
CA ALA A 121 -3.84 19.78 1.67
C ALA A 121 -4.36 19.12 2.97
N GLU A 122 -5.61 19.41 3.35
CA GLU A 122 -6.28 18.79 4.48
C GLU A 122 -6.58 17.31 4.21
N ALA A 123 -7.11 16.97 3.02
CA ALA A 123 -7.31 15.59 2.61
C ALA A 123 -6.00 14.79 2.63
N VAL A 124 -4.93 15.35 2.07
CA VAL A 124 -3.58 14.74 2.10
C VAL A 124 -3.08 14.56 3.53
N ARG A 125 -3.29 15.56 4.40
CA ARG A 125 -2.90 15.48 5.81
C ARG A 125 -3.62 14.33 6.51
N GLU A 126 -4.94 14.23 6.38
CA GLU A 126 -5.71 13.17 7.02
C GLU A 126 -5.40 11.79 6.45
N PHE A 127 -5.13 11.69 5.15
CA PHE A 127 -4.68 10.46 4.51
C PHE A 127 -3.35 9.97 5.11
N VAL A 128 -2.34 10.84 5.20
CA VAL A 128 -1.03 10.49 5.76
C VAL A 128 -1.16 10.14 7.25
N ARG A 129 -1.99 10.87 8.02
CA ARG A 129 -2.26 10.54 9.42
C ARG A 129 -2.89 9.16 9.54
N ALA A 130 -3.88 8.82 8.73
CA ALA A 130 -4.58 7.54 8.77
C ALA A 130 -3.72 6.35 8.38
N CYS A 131 -2.66 6.57 7.58
CA CYS A 131 -1.68 5.53 7.24
C CYS A 131 -0.58 5.33 8.29
N ARG A 132 -0.41 6.26 9.25
CA ARG A 132 0.65 6.24 10.27
C ARG A 132 0.12 5.82 11.64
N PHE A 133 0.89 5.00 12.33
CA PHE A 133 0.59 4.70 13.74
C PHE A 133 0.82 5.92 14.65
N PRO A 134 0.06 6.06 15.75
CA PRO A 134 0.20 7.18 16.67
C PRO A 134 1.59 7.33 17.32
N HIS A 135 2.35 6.23 17.43
CA HIS A 135 3.69 6.24 18.02
C HIS A 135 4.80 6.63 17.04
N HIS A 136 4.48 6.76 15.74
CA HIS A 136 5.45 7.19 14.74
C HIS A 136 5.64 8.70 14.79
N LYS A 137 6.89 9.15 14.99
CA LYS A 137 7.22 10.56 15.24
C LYS A 137 7.58 11.37 14.00
N ALA A 138 7.87 10.74 12.86
CA ALA A 138 8.30 11.50 11.70
C ALA A 138 7.19 12.42 11.19
N GLY A 139 7.52 13.70 10.99
CA GLY A 139 6.62 14.71 10.43
C GLY A 139 5.41 15.09 11.30
N THR A 140 5.39 14.73 12.59
CA THR A 140 4.26 15.05 13.48
C THR A 140 4.08 16.55 13.71
N ASP A 141 5.14 17.34 13.51
CA ASP A 141 5.11 18.81 13.46
C ASP A 141 4.25 19.34 12.30
N LYS A 142 4.16 18.60 11.19
CA LYS A 142 3.41 19.00 9.99
C LYS A 142 2.00 18.44 9.98
N ILE A 143 1.85 17.16 10.27
CA ILE A 143 0.57 16.45 10.13
C ILE A 143 -0.13 16.19 11.46
N GLY A 144 0.57 16.32 12.60
CA GLY A 144 0.09 15.85 13.91
C GLY A 144 0.32 14.35 14.12
N LEU A 145 -0.33 13.77 15.13
CA LEU A 145 -0.21 12.34 15.41
C LEU A 145 -0.94 11.49 14.35
N GLY A 146 -0.35 10.35 14.01
CA GLY A 146 -1.02 9.34 13.19
C GLY A 146 -2.26 8.76 13.89
N THR A 147 -3.22 8.30 13.09
CA THR A 147 -4.53 7.79 13.56
C THR A 147 -4.76 6.33 13.18
N ARG A 148 -3.77 5.64 12.59
CA ARG A 148 -3.87 4.22 12.26
C ARG A 148 -4.06 3.40 13.53
N GLY A 149 -5.19 2.71 13.62
CA GLY A 149 -5.50 1.79 14.72
C GLY A 149 -4.46 0.66 14.82
N ARG A 150 -4.16 0.24 16.05
CA ARG A 150 -3.31 -0.92 16.35
C ARG A 150 -4.14 -2.20 16.44
N GLY A 151 -3.49 -3.35 16.36
CA GLY A 151 -4.08 -4.69 16.52
C GLY A 151 -4.11 -5.51 15.24
N SER A 152 -3.88 -4.89 14.07
CA SER A 152 -3.84 -5.62 12.79
C SER A 152 -2.43 -6.11 12.42
N GLU A 153 -1.40 -5.76 13.20
CA GLU A 153 -0.01 -6.12 12.94
C GLU A 153 0.20 -7.63 12.78
N PRO A 154 -0.46 -8.52 13.57
CA PRO A 154 -0.33 -9.97 13.38
C PRO A 154 -0.96 -10.51 12.09
N THR A 155 -1.83 -9.72 11.45
CA THR A 155 -2.56 -10.12 10.23
C THR A 155 -2.03 -9.49 8.96
N ALA A 156 -1.11 -8.53 9.07
CA ALA A 156 -0.35 -8.06 7.92
C ALA A 156 0.42 -9.27 7.38
N ALA A 157 0.19 -9.62 6.11
CA ALA A 157 0.67 -10.87 5.52
C ALA A 157 2.13 -11.13 5.94
N PRO A 158 2.39 -12.25 6.62
CA PRO A 158 3.61 -12.45 7.38
C PRO A 158 4.76 -12.77 6.50
#